data_AF-A0A2S0LI66-F1
#
_entry.id   AF-A0A2S0LI66-F1
#
_cell.length_a   1.000
_cell.length_b   1.000
_cell.length_c   1.000
_cell.angle_alpha   90.00
_cell.angle_beta   90.00
_cell.angle_gamma   90.00
#
_symmetry.space_group_name_H-M   'P 1'
#
loop_
_entity.id
_entity.type
_entity.pdbx_description
1 polymer ?
#
loop_
_entity_poly.entity_id
_entity_poly.type
_entity_poly.pdbx_seq_one_letter_code
_entity_poly.pdbx_strand_id
1 'polypeptide(L)'
;MPYTITIADNNPQALHLVRYLKTLDFVKVTKQKEPKYSQEVLDASKVLKMTPEEIVEAAKEEEMTPEDYAFVMTISKKINHNIAKRWDEHFNI
;
A
#
# COMPACT_ATOMS: atom_id res chain seq x y z
N MET A 1 -24.67 7.22 17.10
CA MET A 1 -23.63 6.19 17.21
C MET A 1 -23.31 5.70 15.80
N PRO A 2 -22.03 5.64 15.37
CA PRO A 2 -21.65 5.16 14.04
C PRO A 2 -21.71 3.63 13.97
N TYR A 3 -22.24 3.09 12.87
CA TYR A 3 -22.32 1.65 12.61
C TYR A 3 -21.59 1.31 11.30
N THR A 4 -20.90 0.16 11.26
CA THR A 4 -20.20 -0.35 10.08
C THR A 4 -20.84 -1.65 9.63
N ILE A 5 -21.19 -1.76 8.34
CA ILE A 5 -21.75 -2.97 7.73
C ILE A 5 -20.74 -3.50 6.72
N THR A 6 -20.31 -4.74 6.88
CA THR A 6 -19.39 -5.41 5.96
C THR A 6 -20.17 -6.40 5.10
N ILE A 7 -20.03 -6.29 3.77
CA ILE A 7 -20.59 -7.23 2.81
C ILE A 7 -19.48 -8.23 2.45
N ALA A 8 -19.63 -9.48 2.88
CA ALA A 8 -18.61 -10.51 2.68
C ALA A 8 -18.58 -11.06 1.25
N ASP A 9 -19.74 -11.16 0.59
CA ASP A 9 -19.88 -11.75 -0.75
C ASP A 9 -20.56 -10.81 -1.74
N ASN A 10 -19.99 -10.72 -2.93
CA ASN A 10 -20.54 -9.93 -4.03
C ASN A 10 -21.61 -10.72 -4.80
N ASN A 11 -22.76 -10.95 -4.16
CA ASN A 11 -23.91 -11.57 -4.82
C ASN A 11 -24.90 -10.50 -5.37
N PRO A 12 -25.85 -10.88 -6.26
CA PRO A 12 -26.85 -9.94 -6.80
C PRO A 12 -27.74 -9.26 -5.74
N GLN A 13 -28.06 -9.95 -4.64
CA GLN A 13 -28.79 -9.42 -3.50
C GLN A 13 -27.98 -8.36 -2.74
N ALA A 14 -26.66 -8.54 -2.60
CA ALA A 14 -25.77 -7.55 -2.00
C ALA A 14 -25.79 -6.24 -2.81
N LEU A 15 -25.81 -6.34 -4.14
CA LEU A 15 -25.94 -5.17 -5.01
C LEU A 15 -27.29 -4.44 -4.82
N HIS A 16 -28.38 -5.19 -4.67
CA HIS A 16 -29.70 -4.64 -4.36
C HIS A 16 -29.73 -3.94 -3.00
N LEU A 17 -29.11 -4.53 -1.98
CA LEU A 17 -28.99 -3.95 -0.65
C LEU A 17 -28.18 -2.65 -0.68
N VAL A 18 -27.06 -2.60 -1.41
CA VAL A 18 -26.27 -1.37 -1.61
C VAL A 18 -27.08 -0.28 -2.31
N ARG A 19 -27.91 -0.64 -3.31
CA ARG A 19 -28.79 0.32 -3.99
C ARG A 19 -29.85 0.89 -3.05
N TYR A 20 -30.46 0.05 -2.22
CA TYR A 20 -31.42 0.47 -1.20
C TYR A 20 -30.76 1.37 -0.14
N LEU A 21 -29.57 1.02 0.35
CA LEU A 21 -28.84 1.85 1.30
C LEU A 21 -28.50 3.24 0.72
N LYS A 22 -28.28 3.35 -0.61
CA LYS A 22 -28.06 4.64 -1.27
C LYS A 22 -29.30 5.52 -1.38
N THR A 23 -30.51 4.97 -1.28
CA THR A 23 -31.74 5.77 -1.32
C THR A 23 -32.06 6.42 0.03
N LEU A 24 -31.38 5.98 1.10
CA LEU A 24 -31.54 6.52 2.44
C LEU A 24 -30.63 7.75 2.60
N ASP A 25 -31.21 8.89 2.93
CA ASP A 25 -30.53 10.19 3.09
C ASP A 25 -29.61 10.24 4.31
N PHE A 26 -29.87 9.42 5.33
CA PHE A 26 -29.04 9.29 6.52
C PHE A 26 -27.89 8.28 6.39
N VAL A 27 -27.73 7.61 5.24
CA VAL A 27 -26.71 6.57 5.04
C VAL A 27 -25.62 7.05 4.06
N LYS A 28 -24.37 7.06 4.53
CA LYS A 28 -23.20 7.34 3.68
C LYS A 28 -22.59 6.02 3.20
N VAL A 29 -22.83 5.66 1.94
CA VAL A 29 -22.22 4.48 1.31
C VAL A 29 -20.84 4.82 0.77
N THR A 30 -19.79 4.44 1.48
CA THR A 30 -18.41 4.49 0.99
C THR A 30 -18.01 3.15 0.38
N LYS A 31 -17.67 3.12 -0.91
CA LYS A 31 -16.99 1.96 -1.49
C LYS A 31 -15.60 1.88 -0.88
N GLN A 32 -15.28 0.79 -0.19
CA GLN A 32 -13.89 0.44 0.04
C GLN A 32 -13.31 0.12 -1.34
N LYS A 33 -12.44 1.01 -1.85
CA LYS A 33 -11.56 0.67 -2.95
C LYS A 33 -10.70 -0.47 -2.42
N GLU A 34 -10.67 -1.60 -3.12
CA GLU A 34 -9.58 -2.55 -2.93
C GLU A 34 -8.27 -1.75 -2.95
N PRO A 35 -7.37 -2.00 -1.99
CA PRO A 35 -6.10 -1.30 -1.99
C PRO A 35 -5.43 -1.61 -3.34
N LYS A 36 -5.23 -0.55 -4.14
CA LYS A 36 -4.66 -0.63 -5.49
C LYS A 36 -3.26 -1.27 -5.49
N TYR A 37 -2.62 -1.27 -4.32
CA TYR A 37 -1.29 -1.77 -4.06
C TYR A 37 -1.31 -2.57 -2.75
N SER A 38 -0.52 -3.64 -2.68
CA SER A 38 -0.33 -4.41 -1.46
C SER A 38 0.25 -3.55 -0.34
N GLN A 39 -0.01 -3.96 0.91
CA GLN A 39 0.44 -3.24 2.11
C GLN A 39 1.97 -3.04 2.11
N GLU A 40 2.71 -4.02 1.59
CA GLU A 40 4.17 -4.00 1.49
C GLU A 40 4.67 -2.89 0.55
N VAL A 41 4.04 -2.71 -0.61
CA VAL A 41 4.36 -1.62 -1.55
C VAL A 41 4.04 -0.26 -0.92
N LEU A 42 2.92 -0.15 -0.21
CA LEU A 42 2.55 1.08 0.50
C LEU A 42 3.53 1.42 1.63
N ASP A 43 4.00 0.43 2.39
CA ASP A 43 4.95 0.68 3.46
C ASP A 43 6.37 0.93 2.94
N ALA A 44 6.78 0.25 1.86
CA ALA A 44 8.01 0.57 1.15
C ALA A 44 7.99 1.98 0.54
N SER A 45 6.86 2.46 0.02
CA SER A 45 6.73 3.84 -0.50
C SER A 45 7.15 4.89 0.54
N LYS A 46 6.77 4.68 1.81
CA LYS A 46 7.14 5.57 2.93
C LYS A 46 8.63 5.48 3.27
N VAL A 47 9.17 4.27 3.31
CA VAL A 47 10.58 4.02 3.64
C VAL A 47 11.49 4.55 2.54
N LEU A 48 11.16 4.29 1.29
CA LEU A 48 11.93 4.66 0.12
C LEU A 48 11.75 6.14 -0.25
N LYS A 49 10.67 6.78 0.22
CA LYS A 49 10.24 8.13 -0.18
C LYS A 49 9.93 8.21 -1.68
N MET A 50 9.34 7.14 -2.21
CA MET A 50 8.88 7.01 -3.59
C MET A 50 7.36 6.80 -3.60
N THR A 51 6.71 7.07 -4.72
CA THR A 51 5.30 6.75 -4.91
C THR A 51 5.12 5.24 -5.17
N PRO A 52 3.96 4.65 -4.80
CA PRO A 52 3.65 3.26 -5.14
C PRO A 52 3.69 3.00 -6.65
N GLU A 53 3.31 3.99 -7.48
CA GLU A 53 3.42 3.94 -8.93
C GLU A 53 4.87 3.78 -9.41
N GLU A 54 5.81 4.58 -8.87
CA GLU A 54 7.25 4.48 -9.20
C GLU A 54 7.84 3.13 -8.77
N ILE A 55 7.40 2.56 -7.64
CA ILE A 55 7.83 1.22 -7.20
C ILE A 55 7.37 0.15 -8.20
N VAL A 56 6.15 0.29 -8.74
CA VAL A 56 5.61 -0.67 -9.72
C VAL A 56 6.29 -0.52 -11.06
N GLU A 57 6.67 0.68 -11.46
CA GLU A 57 7.43 0.93 -12.69
C GLU A 57 8.85 0.38 -12.57
N ALA A 58 9.56 0.68 -11.49
CA ALA A 58 10.90 0.16 -11.24
C ALA A 58 10.91 -1.38 -11.11
N ALA A 59 9.90 -1.97 -10.50
CA ALA A 59 9.76 -3.42 -10.44
C ALA A 59 9.61 -4.05 -11.84
N LYS A 60 8.93 -3.37 -12.78
CA LYS A 60 8.83 -3.84 -14.17
C LYS A 60 10.17 -3.73 -14.90
N GLU A 61 10.93 -2.65 -14.67
CA GLU A 61 12.26 -2.48 -15.25
C GLU A 61 13.23 -3.57 -14.78
N GLU A 62 13.13 -3.96 -13.51
CA GLU A 62 13.96 -5.01 -12.87
C GLU A 62 13.38 -6.42 -13.04
N GLU A 63 12.37 -6.62 -13.91
CA GLU A 63 11.70 -7.90 -14.18
C GLU A 63 11.21 -8.66 -12.92
N MET A 64 10.77 -7.92 -11.89
CA MET A 64 10.37 -8.47 -10.60
C MET A 64 8.96 -8.04 -10.17
N THR A 65 8.41 -8.69 -9.14
CA THR A 65 7.12 -8.24 -8.59
C THR A 65 7.31 -6.95 -7.79
N PRO A 66 6.29 -6.06 -7.72
CA PRO A 66 6.36 -4.87 -6.88
C PRO A 66 6.66 -5.15 -5.41
N GLU A 67 6.22 -6.31 -4.92
CA GLU A 67 6.45 -6.81 -3.56
C GLU A 67 7.92 -7.20 -3.36
N ASP A 68 8.48 -7.99 -4.28
CA ASP A 68 9.89 -8.35 -4.24
C ASP A 68 10.78 -7.09 -4.33
N TYR A 69 10.43 -6.13 -5.18
CA TYR A 69 11.19 -4.87 -5.32
C TYR A 69 11.15 -4.06 -4.03
N ALA A 70 9.96 -3.91 -3.46
CA ALA A 70 9.74 -3.25 -2.17
C ALA A 70 10.59 -3.90 -1.07
N PHE A 71 10.61 -5.23 -1.00
CA PHE A 71 11.39 -5.98 -0.01
C PHE A 71 12.90 -5.78 -0.20
N VAL A 72 13.43 -5.99 -1.41
CA VAL A 72 14.87 -5.87 -1.69
C VAL A 72 15.36 -4.46 -1.44
N MET A 73 14.61 -3.45 -1.91
CA MET A 73 15.03 -2.07 -1.83
C MET A 73 14.97 -1.52 -0.40
N THR A 74 13.99 -1.93 0.41
CA THR A 74 13.91 -1.55 1.83
C THR A 74 15.08 -2.12 2.64
N ILE A 75 15.47 -3.37 2.37
CA ILE A 75 16.66 -3.98 3.00
C ILE A 75 17.95 -3.29 2.54
N SER A 76 18.09 -3.06 1.24
CA SER A 76 19.27 -2.37 0.66
C SER A 76 19.48 -1.00 1.30
N LYS A 77 18.42 -0.20 1.44
CA LYS A 77 18.48 1.11 2.09
C LYS A 77 18.96 1.03 3.55
N LYS A 78 18.48 0.04 4.30
CA LYS A 78 18.90 -0.17 5.70
C LYS A 78 20.37 -0.58 5.81
N ILE A 79 20.82 -1.48 4.94
CA ILE A 79 22.21 -1.93 4.89
C ILE A 79 23.11 -0.75 4.53
N ASN A 80 22.79 -0.02 3.47
CA ASN A 80 23.58 1.13 3.01
C ASN A 80 23.65 2.24 4.06
N HIS A 81 22.55 2.51 4.77
CA HIS A 81 22.55 3.47 5.88
C HIS A 81 23.51 3.04 7.01
N ASN A 82 23.48 1.76 7.39
CA ASN A 82 24.37 1.24 8.43
C ASN A 82 25.84 1.24 8.00
N ILE A 83 26.11 0.94 6.72
CA ILE A 83 27.46 1.03 6.16
C ILE A 83 27.92 2.48 6.20
N ALA A 84 27.15 3.41 5.63
CA ALA A 84 27.49 4.84 5.64
C ALA A 84 27.81 5.35 7.05
N LYS A 85 26.97 5.03 8.04
CA LYS A 85 27.22 5.39 9.44
C LYS A 85 28.55 4.87 9.98
N ARG A 86 28.90 3.61 9.67
CA ARG A 86 30.20 3.04 10.06
C ARG A 86 31.37 3.72 9.35
N TRP A 87 31.18 4.16 8.11
CA TRP A 87 32.18 4.92 7.38
C TRP A 87 32.35 6.32 7.99
N ASP A 88 31.27 7.02 8.31
CA ASP A 88 31.33 8.32 9.01
C ASP A 88 32.06 8.19 10.35
N GLU A 89 31.78 7.13 11.13
CA GLU A 89 32.49 6.82 12.37
C GLU A 89 33.98 6.49 12.15
N HIS A 90 34.31 5.73 11.09
CA HIS A 90 35.69 5.31 10.80
C HIS A 90 36.55 6.45 10.24
N PHE A 91 35.95 7.35 9.46
CA PHE A 91 36.65 8.46 8.81
C PHE A 91 36.46 9.81 9.53
N ASN A 92 35.65 9.84 10.60
CA ASN A 92 35.40 11.00 11.45
C ASN A 92 34.91 12.23 10.64
N ILE A 93 33.98 11.98 9.70
CA ILE A 93 33.37 12.97 8.80
C ILE A 93 31.99 13.37 9.34
#